data_AF-A0A967XJS7-F1
#
_entry.id   AF-A0A967XJS7-F1
#
_cell.length_a   1.000
_cell.length_b   1.000
_cell.length_c   1.000
_cell.angle_alpha   90.00
_cell.angle_beta   90.00
_cell.angle_gamma   90.00
#
_symmetry.space_group_name_H-M   'P 1'
#
loop_
_entity.id
_entity.type
_entity.pdbx_description
1 polymer ?
#
loop_
_entity_poly.entity_id
_entity_poly.type
_entity_poly.pdbx_seq_one_letter_code
_entity_poly.pdbx_strand_id
1 'polypeptide(L)'
;VYVTQNGRRSDDFAAYVWRSTDYGETWKSIAGGLPFGPVNVIREDPRNESILYVGTDVGVYVSLDRGASWQALANGMPSTFVHDLVVHP
;
A
#
# COMPACT_ATOMS: atom_id res chain seq x y z
N VAL A 1 3.29 4.16 -12.06
CA VAL A 1 2.20 4.82 -11.30
C VAL A 1 1.47 3.81 -10.44
N TYR A 2 0.83 4.24 -9.36
CA TYR A 2 0.20 3.37 -8.37
C TYR A 2 -1.19 3.86 -8.00
N VAL A 3 -2.09 2.94 -7.66
CA VAL A 3 -3.46 3.23 -7.18
C VAL A 3 -3.80 2.30 -6.03
N THR A 4 -4.49 2.83 -5.03
CA THR A 4 -5.16 2.08 -3.97
C THR A 4 -6.66 2.37 -4.01
N GLN A 5 -7.48 1.40 -3.63
CA GLN A 5 -8.92 1.59 -3.48
C GLN A 5 -9.34 1.30 -2.04
N ASN A 6 -10.17 2.19 -1.50
CA ASN A 6 -10.83 1.98 -0.22
C ASN A 6 -12.31 1.63 -0.49
N GLY A 7 -12.69 0.41 -0.16
CA GLY A 7 -14.06 -0.10 -0.29
C GLY A 7 -14.90 0.00 0.99
N ARG A 8 -14.38 0.57 2.09
CA ARG A 8 -15.02 0.52 3.42
C ARG A 8 -16.46 1.01 3.41
N ARG A 9 -16.76 2.10 2.70
CA ARG A 9 -18.11 2.68 2.64
C ARG A 9 -19.11 1.84 1.85
N SER A 10 -18.63 0.78 1.20
CA SER A 10 -19.41 -0.14 0.38
C SER A 10 -19.40 -1.56 0.95
N ASP A 11 -19.04 -1.73 2.23
CA ASP A 11 -18.84 -3.03 2.90
C ASP A 11 -17.85 -3.97 2.18
N ASP A 12 -16.90 -3.39 1.43
CA ASP A 12 -15.80 -4.11 0.82
C ASP A 12 -14.49 -3.79 1.55
N PHE A 13 -13.97 -4.80 2.25
CA PHE A 13 -12.77 -4.70 3.08
C PHE A 13 -11.56 -5.41 2.45
N ALA A 14 -11.66 -5.85 1.18
CA ALA A 14 -10.51 -6.43 0.50
C ALA A 14 -9.39 -5.41 0.32
N ALA A 15 -8.15 -5.90 0.35
CA ALA A 15 -6.98 -5.08 0.09
C ALA A 15 -6.81 -4.86 -1.41
N TYR A 16 -6.68 -3.60 -1.80
CA TYR A 16 -6.67 -3.19 -3.20
C TYR A 16 -5.51 -2.24 -3.46
N VAL A 17 -4.51 -2.76 -4.17
CA VAL A 17 -3.30 -2.04 -4.56
C VAL A 17 -2.90 -2.50 -5.95
N TRP A 18 -2.72 -1.55 -6.87
CA TRP A 18 -2.29 -1.83 -8.24
C TRP A 18 -1.12 -0.96 -8.66
N ARG A 19 -0.33 -1.52 -9.56
CA ARG A 19 0.78 -0.86 -10.23
C ARG A 19 0.58 -0.89 -11.73
N SER A 20 0.91 0.23 -12.38
CA SER A 20 1.07 0.34 -13.81
C SER A 20 2.47 0.84 -14.15
N THR A 21 3.06 0.26 -15.20
CA THR A 21 4.36 0.65 -15.78
C THR A 21 4.22 1.32 -17.15
N ASP A 22 2.99 1.54 -17.59
CA ASP A 22 2.60 2.07 -18.90
C ASP A 22 1.61 3.24 -18.73
N TYR A 23 1.90 4.12 -17.78
CA TYR A 23 1.14 5.35 -17.53
C TYR A 23 -0.37 5.16 -17.25
N GLY A 24 -0.77 3.97 -16.82
CA GLY A 24 -2.15 3.64 -16.44
C GLY A 24 -2.94 2.87 -17.50
N GLU A 25 -2.31 2.45 -18.61
CA GLU A 25 -2.96 1.64 -19.65
C GLU A 25 -3.27 0.22 -19.17
N THR A 26 -2.32 -0.42 -18.47
CA THR A 26 -2.53 -1.74 -17.84
C THR A 26 -2.15 -1.76 -16.37
N TRP A 27 -2.86 -2.58 -15.61
CA TRP A 27 -2.72 -2.64 -14.15
C TRP A 27 -2.46 -4.06 -13.69
N LYS A 28 -1.43 -4.23 -12.86
CA LYS A 28 -1.15 -5.47 -12.14
C LYS A 28 -1.50 -5.28 -10.67
N SER A 29 -2.30 -6.20 -10.11
CA SER A 29 -2.51 -6.25 -8.66
C SER A 29 -1.19 -6.57 -7.97
N ILE A 30 -0.88 -5.77 -6.96
CA ILE A 30 0.26 -5.94 -6.06
C ILE A 30 -0.21 -6.04 -4.60
N ALA A 31 -1.49 -6.37 -4.35
CA ALA A 31 -2.03 -6.48 -3.00
C ALA A 31 -1.72 -7.82 -2.30
N GLY A 32 -1.09 -8.77 -3.00
CA GLY A 32 -0.85 -10.12 -2.50
C GLY A 32 -0.01 -10.13 -1.21
N GLY A 33 -0.51 -10.80 -0.18
CA GLY A 33 0.16 -10.89 1.13
C GLY A 33 -0.15 -9.75 2.10
N LEU A 34 -0.88 -8.70 1.67
CA LEU A 34 -1.45 -7.75 2.62
C LEU A 34 -2.59 -8.40 3.42
N PRO A 35 -2.79 -8.00 4.68
CA PRO A 35 -3.93 -8.46 5.46
C PRO A 35 -5.25 -7.98 4.85
N PHE A 36 -6.33 -8.64 5.25
CA PHE A 36 -7.67 -8.14 4.95
C PHE A 36 -7.88 -6.78 5.65
N GLY A 37 -8.31 -5.78 4.89
CA GLY A 37 -8.42 -4.41 5.33
C GLY A 37 -8.25 -3.42 4.18
N PRO A 38 -9.07 -2.36 4.09
CA PRO A 38 -8.89 -1.30 3.11
C PRO A 38 -7.50 -0.68 3.14
N VAL A 39 -7.00 -0.34 1.95
CA VAL A 39 -5.74 0.37 1.76
C VAL A 39 -6.07 1.83 1.41
N ASN A 40 -5.56 2.75 2.22
CA ASN A 40 -5.94 4.15 2.17
C ASN A 40 -4.94 5.00 1.37
N VAL A 41 -3.67 4.61 1.37
CA VAL A 41 -2.59 5.38 0.77
C VAL A 41 -1.45 4.47 0.32
N ILE A 42 -0.80 4.83 -0.79
CA ILE A 42 0.48 4.28 -1.23
C ILE A 42 1.48 5.41 -1.48
N ARG A 43 2.74 5.19 -1.10
CA ARG A 43 3.88 6.08 -1.36
C ARG A 43 5.07 5.27 -1.85
N GLU A 44 5.72 5.76 -2.89
CA GLU A 44 7.02 5.26 -3.37
C GLU A 44 8.14 6.07 -2.69
N ASP A 45 9.23 5.41 -2.32
CA ASP A 45 10.40 6.08 -1.76
C ASP A 45 11.09 6.95 -2.84
N PRO A 46 11.43 8.22 -2.53
CA PRO A 46 11.98 9.14 -3.53
C PRO A 46 13.43 8.83 -3.94
N ARG A 47 14.15 8.02 -3.16
CA ARG A 47 15.54 7.60 -3.43
C ARG A 47 15.63 6.18 -3.99
N ASN A 48 14.64 5.34 -3.73
CA ASN A 48 14.60 3.96 -4.20
C ASN A 48 13.19 3.54 -4.62
N GLU A 49 12.92 3.59 -5.92
CA GLU A 49 11.67 3.14 -6.55
C GLU A 49 11.29 1.67 -6.30
N SER A 50 12.17 0.87 -5.69
CA SER A 50 11.83 -0.49 -5.27
C SER A 50 11.03 -0.54 -3.97
N ILE A 51 11.10 0.53 -3.16
CA ILE A 51 10.48 0.59 -1.85
C ILE A 51 9.12 1.27 -1.96
N LEU A 52 8.08 0.56 -1.49
CA LEU A 52 6.72 1.07 -1.43
C LEU A 52 6.21 0.97 0.00
N TYR A 53 5.49 1.99 0.44
CA TYR A 53 4.79 2.01 1.71
C TYR A 53 3.28 2.08 1.46
N VAL A 54 2.50 1.31 2.22
CA VAL A 54 1.05 1.41 2.22
C VAL A 54 0.54 1.66 3.64
N GLY A 55 -0.40 2.59 3.74
CA GLY A 55 -1.20 2.80 4.94
C GLY A 55 -2.51 2.05 4.79
N THR A 56 -2.79 1.16 5.73
CA THR A 56 -4.01 0.35 5.76
C THR A 56 -4.82 0.66 7.01
N ASP A 57 -5.92 -0.05 7.18
CA ASP A 57 -6.71 0.01 8.39
C ASP A 57 -6.15 -0.78 9.58
N VAL A 58 -5.03 -1.46 9.39
CA VAL A 58 -4.38 -2.27 10.43
C VAL A 58 -2.92 -1.88 10.64
N GLY A 59 -2.49 -0.74 10.07
CA GLY A 59 -1.16 -0.17 10.23
C GLY A 59 -0.44 0.09 8.91
N VAL A 60 0.88 0.21 9.00
CA VAL A 60 1.75 0.48 7.85
C VAL A 60 2.43 -0.80 7.41
N TYR A 61 2.44 -1.04 6.10
CA TYR A 61 3.20 -2.13 5.48
C TYR A 61 4.20 -1.54 4.49
N VAL A 62 5.33 -2.22 4.36
CA VAL A 62 6.38 -1.88 3.41
C VAL A 62 6.63 -3.05 2.48
N SER A 63 6.92 -2.75 1.22
CA SER A 63 7.47 -3.67 0.24
C SER A 63 8.86 -3.17 -0.14
N LEU A 64 9.81 -4.09 -0.26
CA LEU A 64 11.18 -3.81 -0.71
C LEU A 64 11.43 -4.26 -2.16
N ASP A 65 10.39 -4.75 -2.83
CA ASP A 65 10.44 -5.44 -4.12
C ASP A 65 9.32 -4.98 -5.07
N ARG A 66 8.97 -3.68 -5.01
CA ARG A 66 7.93 -3.05 -5.85
C ARG A 66 6.55 -3.69 -5.74
N GLY A 67 6.20 -4.23 -4.57
CA GLY A 67 4.90 -4.82 -4.26
C GLY A 67 4.81 -6.31 -4.63
N ALA A 68 5.92 -7.01 -4.79
CA ALA A 68 5.89 -8.47 -4.95
C ALA A 68 5.63 -9.17 -3.60
N SER A 69 6.10 -8.59 -2.49
CA SER A 69 5.81 -9.00 -1.13
C SER A 69 5.65 -7.79 -0.20
N TRP A 70 4.91 -7.99 0.89
CA TRP A 70 4.67 -6.98 1.91
C TRP A 70 5.01 -7.50 3.29
N GLN A 71 5.56 -6.63 4.11
CA GLN A 71 5.86 -6.88 5.51
C GLN A 71 5.33 -5.73 6.36
N ALA A 72 4.81 -6.05 7.55
CA ALA A 72 4.40 -5.02 8.49
C ALA A 72 5.63 -4.17 8.83
N LEU A 73 5.49 -2.85 8.72
CA LEU A 73 6.51 -1.92 9.20
C LEU A 73 6.38 -1.86 10.72
N ALA A 74 6.94 -2.85 11.41
CA ALA A 74 6.79 -3.00 12.85
C ALA A 74 7.96 -2.32 13.59
N ASN A 75 7.64 -1.35 14.45
CA ASN A 75 8.57 -0.77 15.42
C ASN A 75 7.82 -0.17 16.63
N GLY A 76 6.92 -0.95 17.22
CA GLY A 76 6.04 -0.47 18.30
C GLY A 76 4.89 0.44 17.84
N MET A 77 4.64 0.53 16.53
CA MET A 77 3.49 1.27 16.00
C MET A 77 2.18 0.58 16.36
N PRO A 78 1.16 1.32 16.81
CA PRO A 78 -0.14 0.75 17.13
C PRO A 78 -0.89 0.31 15.87
N SER A 79 -1.76 -0.69 16.01
CA SER A 79 -2.75 -1.01 14.98
C SER A 79 -3.80 0.09 14.96
N THR A 80 -3.76 0.93 13.93
CA THR A 80 -4.67 2.05 13.74
C THR A 80 -4.88 2.32 12.25
N PHE A 81 -5.90 3.09 11.93
CA PHE A 81 -6.16 3.52 10.56
C PHE A 81 -5.11 4.54 10.12
N VAL A 82 -4.40 4.21 9.04
CA VAL A 82 -3.40 5.08 8.43
C VAL A 82 -3.98 5.63 7.14
N HIS A 83 -4.33 6.91 7.11
CA HIS A 83 -4.94 7.56 5.95
C HIS A 83 -3.96 8.29 5.04
N ASP A 84 -2.78 8.63 5.55
CA ASP A 84 -1.75 9.31 4.78
C ASP A 84 -0.35 8.94 5.27
N LEU A 85 0.63 9.11 4.39
CA LEU A 85 2.05 8.85 4.62
C LEU A 85 2.89 9.91 3.89
N VAL A 86 3.97 10.33 4.53
CA VAL A 86 5.00 11.18 3.93
C VAL A 86 6.35 10.50 4.12
N VAL A 87 7.09 10.33 3.03
CA VAL A 87 8.46 9.80 3.07
C VAL A 87 9.41 10.99 3.15
N HIS A 88 10.22 11.05 4.21
CA HIS A 88 11.24 12.07 4.33
C HIS A 88 12.33 11.85 3.26
N PRO A 89 12.73 12.90 2.52
CA PRO A 89 13.67 12.77 1.42
C PRO A 89 15.11 12.56 1.83
#